data_AF-A0A497QQX1-F1
#
_entry.id   AF-A0A497QQX1-F1
#
_cell.length_a   1.000
_cell.length_b   1.000
_cell.length_c   1.000
_cell.angle_alpha   90.00
_cell.angle_beta   90.00
_cell.angle_gamma   90.00
#
_symmetry.space_group_name_H-M   'P 1'
#
loop_
_entity.id
_entity.type
_entity.pdbx_description
1 polymer ?
#
loop_
_entity_poly.entity_id
_entity_poly.type
_entity_poly.pdbx_seq_one_letter_code
_entity_poly.pdbx_strand_id
1 'polypeptide(L)'
;MFNIWFNLFVFPGMVFFIVLAAIFEHVNGRLMARFSFQAKEQAMFIPLVSNFKFLVAKEQEKHSFSFRIIVQITLLIVLLALPIFGAFFLPINILGELPAKSGGYGKYLKISEGVIGIFSFEGDVLLVFGVILLFGFVTLLLQLLSPQKLRKNAFKSYIQFAIWDIPLFLALSGFLIARKSLSLSLLAHDIRLIVDTNKLFGFLILLPMSTFIAIFSLSSKFDQPYFDRLGTQKDLLINPPLPFNWQLFLWNTAMRLQETLLAGLIVTLCLGGPHLPIPEPTNDYFALIAYSGNFVVKTMLVDVLITLLRAIRPRMRFDQTLNYVLKISTPFSLVSLMLIGLYVSIWPLA
;
A
#
# COMPACT_ATOMS: atom_id res chain seq x y z
N MET A 1 -18.21 -23.73 5.70
CA MET A 1 -17.91 -23.32 4.31
C MET A 1 -18.44 -21.93 3.95
N PHE A 2 -19.70 -21.58 4.25
CA PHE A 2 -20.28 -20.27 3.90
C PHE A 2 -19.48 -19.06 4.43
N ASN A 3 -18.97 -19.13 5.66
CA ASN A 3 -18.17 -18.05 6.26
C ASN A 3 -16.87 -17.75 5.51
N ILE A 4 -16.22 -18.75 4.90
CA ILE A 4 -14.94 -18.53 4.18
C ILE A 4 -15.20 -17.76 2.89
N TRP A 5 -16.24 -18.16 2.13
CA TRP A 5 -16.62 -17.47 0.90
C TRP A 5 -17.10 -16.03 1.17
N PHE A 6 -17.85 -15.83 2.26
CA PHE A 6 -18.25 -14.50 2.69
C PHE A 6 -17.03 -13.62 3.03
N ASN A 7 -16.08 -14.15 3.82
CA ASN A 7 -14.88 -13.42 4.20
C ASN A 7 -13.99 -13.09 3.00
N LEU A 8 -13.90 -13.98 2.03
CA LEU A 8 -13.05 -13.83 0.85
C LEU A 8 -13.63 -12.84 -0.17
N PHE A 9 -14.94 -12.87 -0.41
CA PHE A 9 -15.57 -12.01 -1.42
C PHE A 9 -16.13 -10.70 -0.86
N VAL A 10 -16.78 -10.74 0.30
CA VAL A 10 -17.57 -9.62 0.81
C VAL A 10 -16.79 -8.78 1.81
N PHE A 11 -16.48 -9.34 2.98
CA PHE A 11 -15.89 -8.59 4.08
C PHE A 11 -15.09 -9.48 5.03
N PRO A 12 -13.79 -9.20 5.28
CA PRO A 12 -13.00 -8.05 4.82
C PRO A 12 -12.43 -8.20 3.39
N GLY A 13 -12.96 -9.13 2.59
CA GLY A 13 -12.42 -9.56 1.29
C GLY A 13 -12.48 -8.55 0.13
N MET A 14 -12.62 -9.08 -1.09
CA MET A 14 -12.39 -8.31 -2.32
C MET A 14 -13.27 -7.06 -2.45
N VAL A 15 -14.58 -7.19 -2.22
CA VAL A 15 -15.54 -6.09 -2.41
C VAL A 15 -15.23 -4.96 -1.43
N PHE A 16 -14.99 -5.29 -0.15
CA PHE A 16 -14.61 -4.31 0.85
C PHE A 16 -13.37 -3.51 0.44
N PHE A 17 -12.32 -4.21 -0.01
CA PHE A 17 -11.07 -3.55 -0.38
C PHE A 17 -11.19 -2.67 -1.64
N ILE A 18 -11.98 -3.09 -2.63
CA ILE A 18 -12.29 -2.28 -3.81
C ILE A 18 -13.07 -1.02 -3.43
N VAL A 19 -14.09 -1.16 -2.58
CA VAL A 19 -14.89 -0.03 -2.08
C VAL A 19 -14.00 0.92 -1.27
N LEU A 20 -13.12 0.41 -0.43
CA LEU A 20 -12.18 1.20 0.35
C LEU A 20 -11.25 2.03 -0.55
N ALA A 21 -10.63 1.41 -1.55
CA ALA A 21 -9.80 2.10 -2.53
C ALA A 21 -10.57 3.19 -3.30
N ALA A 22 -11.86 2.93 -3.60
CA ALA A 22 -12.73 3.91 -4.24
C ALA A 22 -13.04 5.14 -3.36
N ILE A 23 -13.25 4.90 -2.06
CA ILE A 23 -13.44 5.95 -1.06
C ILE A 23 -12.17 6.79 -0.94
N PHE A 24 -11.00 6.13 -0.87
CA PHE A 24 -9.71 6.81 -0.77
C PHE A 24 -9.42 7.68 -2.00
N GLU A 25 -9.68 7.16 -3.20
CA GLU A 25 -9.57 7.94 -4.43
C GLU A 25 -10.45 9.21 -4.38
N HIS A 26 -11.67 9.10 -3.86
CA HIS A 26 -12.60 10.24 -3.73
C HIS A 26 -12.08 11.29 -2.76
N VAL A 27 -11.63 10.85 -1.59
CA VAL A 27 -11.10 11.72 -0.55
C VAL A 27 -9.85 12.43 -1.05
N ASN A 28 -8.92 11.69 -1.67
CA ASN A 28 -7.68 12.23 -2.21
C ASN A 28 -7.93 13.22 -3.34
N GLY A 29 -8.88 12.93 -4.23
CA GLY A 29 -9.29 13.84 -5.30
C GLY A 29 -9.76 15.20 -4.76
N ARG A 30 -10.60 15.18 -3.73
CA ARG A 30 -11.09 16.39 -3.05
C ARG A 30 -9.98 17.15 -2.33
N LEU A 31 -9.10 16.45 -1.62
CA LEU A 31 -7.99 17.08 -0.92
C LEU A 31 -7.04 17.76 -1.92
N MET A 32 -6.63 17.05 -2.98
CA MET A 32 -5.77 17.61 -4.01
C MET A 32 -6.38 18.81 -4.72
N ALA A 33 -7.69 18.79 -5.01
CA ALA A 33 -8.39 19.95 -5.59
C ALA A 33 -8.32 21.18 -4.68
N ARG A 34 -8.48 20.99 -3.36
CA ARG A 34 -8.37 22.08 -2.38
C ARG A 34 -6.95 22.64 -2.29
N PHE A 35 -5.93 21.79 -2.26
CA PHE A 35 -4.53 22.24 -2.16
C PHE A 35 -3.99 22.88 -3.44
N SER A 36 -4.51 22.50 -4.60
CA SER A 36 -4.10 23.07 -5.89
C SER A 36 -4.83 24.35 -6.28
N PHE A 37 -5.77 24.85 -5.45
CA PHE A 37 -6.68 25.97 -5.75
C PHE A 37 -7.41 25.86 -7.10
N GLN A 38 -7.44 24.67 -7.70
CA GLN A 38 -8.21 24.38 -8.90
C GLN A 38 -9.54 23.80 -8.45
N ALA A 39 -10.62 24.58 -8.62
CA ALA A 39 -11.98 24.07 -8.51
C ALA A 39 -12.24 23.07 -9.64
N LYS A 40 -11.72 21.84 -9.53
CA LYS A 40 -12.23 20.73 -10.33
C LYS A 40 -13.59 20.38 -9.74
N GLU A 41 -14.64 20.60 -10.52
CA GLU A 41 -15.96 20.02 -10.31
C GLU A 41 -15.84 18.49 -10.34
N GLN A 42 -15.41 17.88 -9.23
CA GLN A 42 -15.50 16.45 -9.04
C GLN A 42 -16.88 16.15 -8.50
N ALA A 43 -17.71 15.54 -9.34
CA ALA A 43 -19.05 15.09 -8.99
C ALA A 43 -19.04 14.27 -7.68
N MET A 44 -20.13 14.35 -6.92
CA MET A 44 -20.29 13.67 -5.63
C MET A 44 -20.19 12.14 -5.71
N PHE A 45 -20.25 11.57 -6.91
CA PHE A 45 -20.21 10.13 -7.16
C PHE A 45 -18.79 9.56 -7.14
N ILE A 46 -18.67 8.35 -6.58
CA ILE A 46 -17.43 7.57 -6.44
C ILE A 46 -16.61 7.63 -7.73
N PRO A 47 -15.34 8.08 -7.69
CA PRO A 47 -14.50 8.33 -8.87
C PRO A 47 -14.31 7.09 -9.75
N LEU A 48 -14.34 5.88 -9.16
CA LEU A 48 -14.34 4.62 -9.91
C LEU A 48 -15.56 4.49 -10.85
N VAL A 49 -16.77 4.90 -10.42
CA VAL A 49 -18.00 4.78 -11.23
C VAL A 49 -18.05 5.87 -12.31
N SER A 50 -17.64 7.09 -11.98
CA SER A 50 -17.60 8.19 -12.95
C SER A 50 -16.50 7.99 -13.99
N ASN A 51 -15.32 7.50 -13.60
CA ASN A 51 -14.25 7.12 -14.50
C ASN A 51 -14.63 5.91 -15.36
N PHE A 52 -15.31 4.90 -14.80
CA PHE A 52 -15.82 3.78 -15.59
C PHE A 52 -16.77 4.25 -16.70
N LYS A 53 -17.78 5.04 -16.34
CA LYS A 53 -18.75 5.56 -17.32
C LYS A 53 -18.07 6.45 -18.37
N PHE A 54 -17.14 7.31 -17.97
CA PHE A 54 -16.48 8.24 -18.89
C PHE A 54 -15.45 7.55 -19.81
N LEU A 55 -14.66 6.62 -19.28
CA LEU A 55 -13.59 5.97 -20.03
C LEU A 55 -14.08 4.79 -20.87
N VAL A 56 -15.10 4.06 -20.41
CA VAL A 56 -15.67 2.93 -21.16
C VAL A 56 -16.67 3.38 -22.22
N ALA A 57 -17.43 4.47 -21.98
CA ALA A 57 -18.42 4.95 -22.94
C ALA A 57 -17.84 5.76 -24.11
N LYS A 58 -16.57 6.18 -24.03
CA LYS A 58 -15.92 6.90 -25.14
C LYS A 58 -15.63 5.90 -26.27
N GLU A 59 -16.10 6.21 -27.49
CA GLU A 59 -16.04 5.35 -28.67
C GLU A 59 -14.71 4.61 -28.81
N GLN A 60 -14.80 3.29 -28.97
CA GLN A 60 -13.64 2.46 -29.21
C GLN A 60 -13.34 2.45 -30.70
N GLU A 61 -12.15 2.92 -31.08
CA GLU A 61 -11.64 2.68 -32.42
C GLU A 61 -11.59 1.16 -32.66
N LYS A 62 -12.25 0.69 -33.72
CA LYS A 62 -12.23 -0.73 -34.14
C LYS A 62 -10.80 -1.12 -34.52
N HIS A 63 -10.08 -1.75 -33.60
CA HIS A 63 -8.77 -2.34 -33.86
C HIS A 63 -8.87 -3.87 -33.90
N SER A 64 -8.15 -4.50 -34.82
CA SER A 64 -8.06 -5.96 -34.91
C SER A 64 -7.40 -6.54 -33.65
N PHE A 65 -8.02 -7.57 -33.05
CA PHE A 65 -7.44 -8.31 -31.93
C PHE A 65 -6.08 -8.89 -32.31
N SER A 66 -5.00 -8.32 -31.78
CA SER A 66 -3.64 -8.84 -31.90
C SER A 66 -3.30 -9.67 -30.65
N PHE A 67 -2.46 -10.71 -30.81
CA PHE A 67 -1.89 -11.47 -29.69
C PHE A 67 -1.31 -10.56 -28.59
N ARG A 68 -0.74 -9.42 -28.99
CA ARG A 68 -0.21 -8.40 -28.06
C ARG A 68 -1.27 -7.82 -27.12
N ILE A 69 -2.48 -7.60 -27.63
CA ILE A 69 -3.60 -7.07 -26.85
C ILE A 69 -4.03 -8.13 -25.83
N ILE A 70 -4.15 -9.40 -26.22
CA ILE A 70 -4.51 -10.51 -25.32
C ILE A 70 -3.54 -10.56 -24.13
N VAL A 71 -2.23 -10.53 -24.39
CA VAL A 71 -1.22 -10.52 -23.33
C VAL A 71 -1.36 -9.29 -22.41
N GLN A 72 -1.65 -8.11 -22.96
CA GLN A 72 -1.89 -6.90 -22.15
C GLN A 72 -3.14 -7.04 -21.26
N ILE A 73 -4.24 -7.63 -21.76
CA ILE A 73 -5.44 -7.87 -20.95
C ILE A 73 -5.10 -8.79 -19.77
N THR A 74 -4.43 -9.90 -20.05
CA THR A 74 -4.04 -10.87 -19.01
C THR A 74 -3.17 -10.21 -17.94
N LEU A 75 -2.16 -9.43 -18.34
CA LEU A 75 -1.31 -8.72 -17.39
C LEU A 75 -2.05 -7.65 -16.58
N LEU A 76 -3.06 -6.99 -17.15
CA LEU A 76 -3.91 -6.04 -16.41
C LEU A 76 -4.78 -6.73 -15.36
N ILE A 77 -5.33 -7.90 -15.68
CA ILE A 77 -6.08 -8.71 -14.72
C ILE A 77 -5.17 -9.14 -13.58
N VAL A 78 -3.95 -9.62 -13.90
CA VAL A 78 -2.94 -9.96 -12.89
C VAL A 78 -2.59 -8.74 -12.03
N LEU A 79 -2.40 -7.57 -12.64
CA LEU A 79 -2.07 -6.32 -11.94
C LEU A 79 -3.16 -5.93 -10.93
N LEU A 80 -4.44 -6.17 -11.24
CA LEU A 80 -5.56 -5.95 -10.31
C LEU A 80 -5.64 -7.01 -9.22
N ALA A 81 -5.37 -8.27 -9.57
CA ALA A 81 -5.46 -9.39 -8.64
C ALA A 81 -4.39 -9.34 -7.54
N LEU A 82 -3.19 -8.84 -7.84
CA LEU A 82 -2.07 -8.79 -6.90
C LEU A 82 -2.35 -7.99 -5.61
N PRO A 83 -2.77 -6.70 -5.65
CA PRO A 83 -3.06 -5.96 -4.43
C PRO A 83 -4.25 -6.55 -3.66
N ILE A 84 -5.24 -7.12 -4.36
CA ILE A 84 -6.37 -7.80 -3.71
C ILE A 84 -5.88 -9.04 -2.96
N PHE A 85 -5.02 -9.83 -3.59
CA PHE A 85 -4.41 -11.00 -2.96
C PHE A 85 -3.54 -10.61 -1.76
N GLY A 86 -2.75 -9.54 -1.88
CA GLY A 86 -1.98 -8.99 -0.76
C GLY A 86 -2.86 -8.54 0.41
N ALA A 87 -4.05 -7.99 0.13
CA ALA A 87 -4.97 -7.49 1.15
C ALA A 87 -5.54 -8.61 2.02
N PHE A 88 -5.59 -9.85 1.54
CA PHE A 88 -6.05 -11.00 2.32
C PHE A 88 -5.16 -11.33 3.52
N PHE A 89 -3.92 -10.86 3.53
CA PHE A 89 -2.98 -11.04 4.64
C PHE A 89 -3.09 -9.93 5.70
N LEU A 90 -3.80 -8.84 5.42
CA LEU A 90 -3.95 -7.74 6.37
C LEU A 90 -4.92 -8.14 7.50
N PRO A 91 -4.53 -8.03 8.79
CA PRO A 91 -5.44 -8.23 9.91
C PRO A 91 -6.42 -7.06 9.99
N ILE A 92 -7.67 -7.29 9.58
CA ILE A 92 -8.73 -6.26 9.57
C ILE A 92 -9.71 -6.48 10.72
N ASN A 93 -10.35 -7.64 10.78
CA ASN A 93 -11.45 -7.88 11.74
C ASN A 93 -11.76 -9.34 12.05
N ILE A 94 -11.03 -10.31 11.46
CA ILE A 94 -11.29 -11.72 11.71
C ILE A 94 -10.67 -12.07 13.05
N LEU A 95 -11.47 -12.43 14.03
CA LEU A 95 -10.98 -12.95 15.30
C LEU A 95 -10.60 -14.41 15.12
N GLY A 96 -9.40 -14.76 15.56
CA GLY A 96 -8.92 -16.14 15.49
C GLY A 96 -7.66 -16.35 16.31
N GLU A 97 -7.20 -17.60 16.28
CA GLU A 97 -5.97 -18.01 16.94
C GLU A 97 -4.76 -17.42 16.20
N LEU A 98 -3.93 -16.66 16.92
CA LEU A 98 -2.70 -16.12 16.35
C LEU A 98 -1.74 -17.27 15.98
N PRO A 99 -0.99 -17.15 14.86
CA PRO A 99 -0.02 -18.15 14.48
C PRO A 99 1.00 -18.35 15.59
N ALA A 100 1.28 -19.62 15.92
CA ALA A 100 2.21 -19.97 16.97
C ALA A 100 3.60 -19.38 16.68
N LYS A 101 4.13 -18.61 17.63
CA LYS A 101 5.48 -18.02 17.53
C LYS A 101 6.53 -19.13 17.50
N SER A 102 7.19 -19.39 16.36
CA SER A 102 8.36 -20.27 16.31
C SER A 102 9.60 -19.53 16.80
N GLY A 103 9.67 -19.28 18.10
CA GLY A 103 10.87 -18.76 18.73
C GLY A 103 11.97 -19.84 18.80
N GLY A 104 13.14 -19.55 18.23
CA GLY A 104 14.39 -20.33 18.39
C GLY A 104 14.93 -20.46 19.82
N TYR A 105 14.14 -20.11 20.83
CA TYR A 105 14.30 -20.54 22.21
C TYR A 105 12.91 -20.92 22.74
N GLY A 106 12.73 -22.23 22.93
CA GLY A 106 11.44 -22.88 23.03
C GLY A 106 10.52 -22.36 24.12
N LYS A 107 9.28 -22.07 23.72
CA LYS A 107 8.04 -22.53 24.35
C LYS A 107 6.89 -22.00 23.50
N TYR A 108 6.04 -22.92 23.01
CA TYR A 108 4.72 -22.59 22.47
C TYR A 108 3.86 -22.04 23.62
N LEU A 109 3.97 -20.75 23.87
CA LEU A 109 3.14 -20.06 24.86
C LEU A 109 1.77 -19.78 24.24
N LYS A 110 0.74 -20.11 25.03
CA LYS A 110 -0.67 -20.22 24.65
C LYS A 110 -1.15 -19.10 23.73
N ILE A 111 -1.80 -19.55 22.66
CA ILE A 111 -2.73 -18.88 21.76
C ILE A 111 -3.49 -17.77 22.51
N SER A 112 -3.15 -16.51 22.28
CA SER A 112 -4.05 -15.39 22.57
C SER A 112 -4.97 -15.20 21.37
N GLU A 113 -6.25 -14.97 21.65
CA GLU A 113 -7.21 -14.56 20.64
C GLU A 113 -6.80 -13.17 20.10
N GLY A 114 -6.70 -13.06 18.79
CA GLY A 114 -6.24 -11.83 18.13
C GLY A 114 -6.91 -11.61 16.79
N VAL A 115 -6.68 -10.44 16.20
CA VAL A 115 -7.20 -10.15 14.86
C VAL A 115 -6.23 -10.71 13.83
N ILE A 116 -6.70 -11.65 13.03
CA ILE A 116 -5.98 -12.30 11.95
C ILE A 116 -6.44 -11.79 10.57
N GLY A 117 -5.56 -11.94 9.58
CA GLY A 117 -5.96 -11.84 8.17
C GLY A 117 -6.79 -13.07 7.75
N ILE A 118 -7.33 -13.05 6.53
CA ILE A 118 -8.01 -14.21 5.95
C ILE A 118 -7.03 -15.39 5.85
N PHE A 119 -5.79 -15.08 5.50
CA PHE A 119 -4.66 -16.00 5.60
C PHE A 119 -3.63 -15.40 6.55
N SER A 120 -3.14 -16.19 7.51
CA SER A 120 -2.04 -15.79 8.38
C SER A 120 -1.13 -16.98 8.63
N PHE A 121 0.17 -16.78 8.46
CA PHE A 121 1.21 -17.77 8.72
C PHE A 121 2.53 -17.05 9.02
N GLU A 122 3.48 -17.77 9.59
CA GLU A 122 4.81 -17.24 9.87
C GLU A 122 5.58 -16.96 8.57
N GLY A 123 5.73 -15.69 8.20
CA GLY A 123 6.32 -15.27 6.92
C GLY A 123 5.37 -14.54 5.96
N ASP A 124 4.12 -14.28 6.36
CA ASP A 124 3.14 -13.56 5.54
C ASP A 124 3.65 -12.18 5.06
N VAL A 125 4.45 -11.46 5.87
CA VAL A 125 5.04 -10.16 5.49
C VAL A 125 5.93 -10.29 4.26
N LEU A 126 6.77 -11.32 4.20
CA LEU A 126 7.68 -11.54 3.08
C LEU A 126 6.92 -11.87 1.80
N LEU A 127 5.82 -12.61 1.93
CA LEU A 127 4.92 -12.87 0.80
C LEU A 127 4.32 -11.54 0.30
N VAL A 128 3.83 -10.68 1.19
CA VAL A 128 3.27 -9.38 0.78
C VAL A 128 4.33 -8.49 0.13
N PHE A 129 5.57 -8.47 0.62
CA PHE A 129 6.68 -7.80 -0.07
C PHE A 129 6.93 -8.37 -1.46
N GLY A 130 6.90 -9.70 -1.60
CA GLY A 130 6.98 -10.38 -2.89
C GLY A 130 5.87 -9.95 -3.84
N VAL A 131 4.63 -9.83 -3.36
CA VAL A 131 3.47 -9.34 -4.15
C VAL A 131 3.67 -7.90 -4.60
N ILE A 132 4.19 -7.02 -3.72
CA ILE A 132 4.50 -5.61 -4.06
C ILE A 132 5.57 -5.52 -5.16
N LEU A 133 6.62 -6.34 -5.07
CA LEU A 133 7.67 -6.41 -6.09
C LEU A 133 7.16 -6.97 -7.41
N LEU A 134 6.34 -8.04 -7.35
CA LEU A 134 5.72 -8.64 -8.53
C LEU A 134 4.80 -7.64 -9.22
N PHE A 135 4.02 -6.86 -8.46
CA PHE A 135 3.22 -5.76 -9.00
C PHE A 135 4.10 -4.80 -9.81
N GLY A 136 5.22 -4.34 -9.25
CA GLY A 136 6.20 -3.51 -9.97
C GLY A 136 6.70 -4.19 -11.25
N PHE A 137 7.06 -5.46 -11.20
CA PHE A 137 7.52 -6.19 -12.38
C PHE A 137 6.44 -6.28 -13.49
N VAL A 138 5.18 -6.55 -13.12
CA VAL A 138 4.06 -6.58 -14.07
C VAL A 138 3.82 -5.20 -14.68
N THR A 139 3.98 -4.12 -13.91
CA THR A 139 3.91 -2.76 -14.47
C THR A 139 4.97 -2.52 -15.55
N LEU A 140 6.20 -3.00 -15.37
CA LEU A 140 7.24 -2.94 -16.39
C LEU A 140 6.86 -3.73 -17.64
N LEU A 141 6.36 -4.97 -17.49
CA LEU A 141 5.95 -5.79 -18.64
C LEU A 141 4.85 -5.11 -19.44
N LEU A 142 3.85 -4.53 -18.78
CA LEU A 142 2.79 -3.75 -19.43
C LEU A 142 3.35 -2.56 -20.21
N GLN A 143 4.29 -1.81 -19.61
CA GLN A 143 4.94 -0.68 -20.27
C GLN A 143 5.83 -1.12 -21.45
N LEU A 144 6.46 -2.29 -21.40
CA LEU A 144 7.24 -2.83 -22.52
C LEU A 144 6.36 -3.28 -23.68
N LEU A 145 5.15 -3.78 -23.39
CA LEU A 145 4.19 -4.17 -24.43
C LEU A 145 3.50 -2.98 -25.09
N SER A 146 3.60 -1.79 -24.50
CA SER A 146 3.03 -0.56 -25.03
C SER A 146 3.61 -0.16 -26.41
N PRO A 147 2.89 0.67 -27.18
CA PRO A 147 3.35 1.25 -28.43
C PRO A 147 4.76 1.87 -28.36
N GLN A 148 5.49 1.89 -29.48
CA GLN A 148 6.90 2.31 -29.53
C GLN A 148 7.18 3.70 -28.94
N LYS A 149 6.24 4.65 -29.10
CA LYS A 149 6.36 6.01 -28.52
C LYS A 149 6.39 5.98 -26.98
N LEU A 150 5.54 5.15 -26.38
CA LEU A 150 5.38 5.00 -24.93
C LEU A 150 6.52 4.18 -24.32
N ARG A 151 6.99 3.15 -25.05
CA ARG A 151 8.04 2.23 -24.60
C ARG A 151 9.38 2.90 -24.32
N LYS A 152 9.74 3.97 -25.05
CA LYS A 152 11.04 4.65 -24.89
C LYS A 152 11.31 5.12 -23.45
N ASN A 153 10.26 5.43 -22.70
CA ASN A 153 10.35 5.92 -21.32
C ASN A 153 9.97 4.85 -20.28
N ALA A 154 9.61 3.64 -20.70
CA ALA A 154 9.16 2.56 -19.81
C ALA A 154 10.19 2.26 -18.71
N PHE A 155 11.46 2.06 -19.08
CA PHE A 155 12.51 1.78 -18.11
C PHE A 155 12.72 2.91 -17.09
N LYS A 156 12.64 4.18 -17.53
CA LYS A 156 12.79 5.32 -16.62
C LYS A 156 11.62 5.40 -15.63
N SER A 157 10.40 5.20 -16.12
CA SER A 157 9.19 5.17 -15.28
C SER A 157 9.25 4.02 -14.27
N TYR A 158 9.64 2.82 -14.71
CA TYR A 158 9.79 1.67 -13.83
C TYR A 158 10.89 1.90 -12.78
N ILE A 159 12.08 2.38 -13.18
CA ILE A 159 13.16 2.65 -12.22
C ILE A 159 12.67 3.65 -11.17
N GLN A 160 11.96 4.70 -11.58
CA GLN A 160 11.43 5.67 -10.63
C GLN A 160 10.38 5.05 -9.69
N PHE A 161 9.58 4.10 -10.15
CA PHE A 161 8.62 3.38 -9.31
C PHE A 161 9.31 2.40 -8.34
N ALA A 162 10.21 1.56 -8.86
CA ALA A 162 10.85 0.47 -8.13
C ALA A 162 11.95 0.94 -7.17
N ILE A 163 12.62 2.06 -7.44
CA ILE A 163 13.73 2.53 -6.59
C ILE A 163 13.25 2.90 -5.18
N TRP A 164 11.99 3.31 -5.03
CA TRP A 164 11.38 3.62 -3.74
C TRP A 164 11.04 2.38 -2.90
N ASP A 165 11.06 1.19 -3.48
CA ASP A 165 10.85 -0.05 -2.72
C ASP A 165 12.01 -0.34 -1.78
N ILE A 166 13.22 0.10 -2.13
CA ILE A 166 14.42 -0.07 -1.30
C ILE A 166 14.27 0.63 0.06
N PRO A 167 14.10 1.97 0.14
CA PRO A 167 13.95 2.64 1.43
C PRO A 167 12.65 2.25 2.16
N LEU A 168 11.58 1.91 1.43
CA LEU A 168 10.33 1.42 2.00
C LEU A 168 10.57 0.11 2.77
N PHE A 169 11.14 -0.92 2.13
CA PHE A 169 11.35 -2.21 2.76
C PHE A 169 12.39 -2.15 3.87
N LEU A 170 13.43 -1.32 3.74
CA LEU A 170 14.40 -1.09 4.81
C LEU A 170 13.73 -0.47 6.04
N ALA A 171 12.90 0.58 5.86
CA ALA A 171 12.17 1.19 6.96
C ALA A 171 11.21 0.20 7.63
N LEU A 172 10.49 -0.61 6.85
CA LEU A 172 9.55 -1.62 7.38
C LEU A 172 10.26 -2.79 8.07
N SER A 173 11.44 -3.20 7.58
CA SER A 173 12.24 -4.27 8.20
C SER A 173 12.69 -3.92 9.61
N GLY A 174 12.83 -2.63 9.94
CA GLY A 174 13.06 -2.17 11.31
C GLY A 174 11.98 -2.66 12.27
N PHE A 175 10.70 -2.65 11.87
CA PHE A 175 9.59 -3.16 12.68
C PHE A 175 9.65 -4.68 12.86
N LEU A 176 10.11 -5.41 11.83
CA LEU A 176 10.27 -6.87 11.90
C LEU A 176 11.37 -7.26 12.89
N ILE A 177 12.51 -6.55 12.85
CA ILE A 177 13.63 -6.77 13.77
C ILE A 177 13.22 -6.41 15.21
N ALA A 178 12.50 -5.30 15.39
CA ALA A 178 12.02 -4.85 16.69
C ALA A 178 11.16 -5.90 17.41
N ARG A 179 10.41 -6.70 16.65
CA ARG A 179 9.39 -7.62 17.18
C ARG A 179 9.77 -9.09 17.09
N LYS A 180 10.81 -9.44 16.35
CA LYS A 180 11.27 -10.82 16.15
C LYS A 180 10.12 -11.73 15.65
N SER A 181 9.30 -11.21 14.75
CA SER A 181 8.21 -11.96 14.11
C SER A 181 8.07 -11.55 12.66
N LEU A 182 7.67 -12.52 11.84
CA LEU A 182 7.40 -12.35 10.41
C LEU A 182 5.91 -12.49 10.07
N SER A 183 5.03 -12.58 11.06
CA SER A 183 3.58 -12.63 10.87
C SER A 183 2.89 -11.29 11.16
N LEU A 184 2.12 -10.75 10.22
CA LEU A 184 1.42 -9.46 10.30
C LEU A 184 0.44 -9.39 11.47
N SER A 185 -0.29 -10.47 11.74
CA SER A 185 -1.25 -10.58 12.84
C SER A 185 -0.57 -10.46 14.21
N LEU A 186 0.54 -11.17 14.42
CA LEU A 186 1.31 -11.12 15.66
C LEU A 186 1.98 -9.74 15.84
N LEU A 187 2.49 -9.15 14.76
CA LEU A 187 3.07 -7.80 14.78
C LEU A 187 2.05 -6.74 15.21
N ALA A 188 0.82 -6.81 14.68
CA ALA A 188 -0.25 -5.89 15.05
C ALA A 188 -0.65 -6.05 16.53
N HIS A 189 -0.73 -7.30 17.02
CA HIS A 189 -1.07 -7.59 18.41
C HIS A 189 0.01 -7.12 19.40
N ASP A 190 1.29 -7.39 19.10
CA ASP A 190 2.42 -7.00 19.93
C ASP A 190 2.54 -5.48 20.12
N ILE A 191 2.04 -4.68 19.15
CA ILE A 191 2.01 -3.22 19.27
C ILE A 191 1.08 -2.76 20.39
N ARG A 192 -0.08 -3.39 20.55
CA ARG A 192 -1.01 -3.09 21.65
C ARG A 192 -0.36 -3.31 23.01
N LEU A 193 0.28 -4.46 23.21
CA LEU A 193 0.90 -4.82 24.49
C LEU A 193 1.99 -3.81 24.92
N ILE A 194 2.65 -3.15 23.97
CA ILE A 194 3.64 -2.12 24.27
C ILE A 194 3.00 -0.77 24.62
N VAL A 195 1.90 -0.39 23.95
CA VAL A 195 1.15 0.83 24.27
C VAL A 195 0.60 0.76 25.70
N ASP A 196 0.12 -0.41 26.12
CA ASP A 196 -0.45 -0.62 27.45
C ASP A 196 0.62 -0.63 28.57
N THR A 197 1.88 -0.93 28.25
CA THR A 197 2.96 -1.09 29.25
C THR A 197 3.87 0.13 29.43
N ASN A 198 3.51 1.30 28.86
CA ASN A 198 4.25 2.57 29.03
C ASN A 198 5.77 2.51 28.75
N LYS A 199 6.23 1.53 27.93
CA LYS A 199 7.62 1.48 27.44
C LYS A 199 7.82 2.49 26.30
N LEU A 200 7.63 3.76 26.64
CA LEU A 200 7.51 4.91 25.73
C LEU A 200 8.84 5.24 25.01
N PHE A 201 10.00 4.97 25.60
CA PHE A 201 11.24 5.60 25.15
C PHE A 201 11.76 5.10 23.79
N GLY A 202 11.66 3.79 23.49
CA GLY A 202 11.98 3.25 22.15
C GLY A 202 10.89 3.51 21.11
N PHE A 203 9.64 3.69 21.59
CA PHE A 203 8.45 3.87 20.77
C PHE A 203 8.23 5.31 20.28
N LEU A 204 8.71 6.31 21.04
CA LEU A 204 8.43 7.72 20.79
C LEU A 204 9.34 8.39 19.75
N ILE A 205 10.50 7.80 19.43
CA ILE A 205 11.51 8.45 18.57
C ILE A 205 11.96 7.57 17.38
N LEU A 206 12.28 6.30 17.61
CA LEU A 206 12.85 5.41 16.58
C LEU A 206 11.79 4.86 15.60
N LEU A 207 10.61 4.52 16.12
CA LEU A 207 9.50 4.01 15.32
C LEU A 207 8.80 5.12 14.50
N PRO A 208 8.67 6.37 14.97
CA PRO A 208 8.18 7.48 14.15
C PRO A 208 9.11 7.83 12.99
N MET A 209 10.43 7.75 13.18
CA MET A 209 11.39 8.00 12.11
C MET A 209 11.23 6.98 10.97
N SER A 210 11.21 5.68 11.28
CA SER A 210 11.00 4.64 10.27
C SER A 210 9.61 4.72 9.64
N THR A 211 8.56 5.02 10.42
CA THR A 211 7.21 5.27 9.90
C THR A 211 7.19 6.45 8.92
N PHE A 212 7.86 7.56 9.26
CA PHE A 212 7.93 8.74 8.41
C PHE A 212 8.64 8.45 7.09
N ILE A 213 9.75 7.70 7.12
CA ILE A 213 10.47 7.26 5.91
C ILE A 213 9.57 6.36 5.05
N ALA A 214 8.83 5.44 5.67
CA ALA A 214 7.91 4.55 4.95
C ALA A 214 6.78 5.35 4.27
N ILE A 215 6.13 6.26 4.99
CA ILE A 215 5.09 7.15 4.44
C ILE A 215 5.66 8.04 3.33
N PHE A 216 6.87 8.57 3.52
CA PHE A 216 7.54 9.42 2.52
C PHE A 216 7.93 8.63 1.26
N SER A 217 8.41 7.40 1.41
CA SER A 217 8.77 6.52 0.30
C SER A 217 7.51 6.13 -0.49
N LEU A 218 6.43 5.80 0.24
CA LEU A 218 5.14 5.46 -0.36
C LEU A 218 4.51 6.64 -1.11
N SER A 219 4.57 7.85 -0.54
CA SER A 219 4.05 9.03 -1.21
C SER A 219 4.78 9.31 -2.51
N SER A 220 6.09 9.09 -2.54
CA SER A 220 6.95 9.26 -3.72
C SER A 220 6.81 8.15 -4.76
N LYS A 221 6.54 6.91 -4.34
CA LYS A 221 6.36 5.76 -5.24
C LYS A 221 5.20 5.94 -6.22
N PHE A 222 4.09 6.50 -5.73
CA PHE A 222 2.89 6.78 -6.55
C PHE A 222 2.78 8.24 -6.97
N ASP A 223 3.76 9.07 -6.63
CA ASP A 223 3.86 10.40 -7.18
C ASP A 223 4.11 10.24 -8.68
N GLN A 224 3.15 10.66 -9.51
CA GLN A 224 3.24 10.44 -10.94
C GLN A 224 4.23 11.45 -11.54
N PRO A 225 5.42 11.04 -12.01
CA PRO A 225 6.19 11.88 -12.92
C PRO A 225 5.49 11.84 -14.28
N TYR A 226 4.49 12.67 -14.48
CA TYR A 226 4.18 13.09 -15.86
C TYR A 226 5.33 13.99 -16.28
N PHE A 227 6.38 13.36 -16.81
CA PHE A 227 7.67 13.95 -17.14
C PHE A 227 7.53 15.38 -17.68
N ASP A 228 8.13 16.33 -16.95
CA ASP A 228 8.26 17.69 -17.41
C ASP A 228 9.46 17.79 -18.37
N ARG A 229 9.10 18.14 -19.62
CA ARG A 229 9.86 18.76 -20.72
C ARG A 229 11.17 18.12 -21.20
N LEU A 230 11.05 17.50 -22.38
CA LEU A 230 11.74 17.94 -23.61
C LEU A 230 10.89 17.47 -24.82
N GLY A 231 9.91 18.27 -25.22
CA GLY A 231 9.06 18.02 -26.39
C GLY A 231 7.60 18.39 -26.16
N THR A 232 7.23 19.62 -26.51
CA THR A 232 5.86 20.13 -26.74
C THR A 232 4.73 19.78 -25.76
N GLN A 233 4.09 20.82 -25.21
CA GLN A 233 2.82 20.84 -24.45
C GLN A 233 1.65 20.01 -25.05
N LYS A 234 1.77 19.51 -26.29
CA LYS A 234 0.80 18.66 -26.98
C LYS A 234 1.02 17.15 -26.75
N ASP A 235 2.19 16.70 -26.29
CA ASP A 235 2.45 15.29 -25.94
C ASP A 235 2.05 14.94 -24.50
N LEU A 236 1.76 15.96 -23.69
CA LEU A 236 1.44 15.88 -22.26
C LEU A 236 -0.02 15.55 -21.95
N LEU A 237 -0.92 15.59 -22.94
CA LEU A 237 -2.35 15.52 -22.65
C LEU A 237 -2.90 14.10 -22.52
N ILE A 238 -2.32 13.10 -23.19
CA ILE A 238 -2.85 11.74 -23.18
C ILE A 238 -1.71 10.79 -23.56
N ASN A 239 -0.93 10.27 -22.62
CA ASN A 239 -0.10 9.09 -22.91
C ASN A 239 0.07 8.21 -21.67
N PRO A 240 -1.03 7.62 -21.18
CA PRO A 240 -0.95 6.49 -20.28
C PRO A 240 -0.16 5.34 -20.94
N PRO A 241 0.39 4.40 -20.16
CA PRO A 241 1.18 3.29 -20.72
C PRO A 241 0.34 2.38 -21.64
N LEU A 242 -0.97 2.60 -21.68
CA LEU A 242 -1.93 1.74 -22.34
C LEU A 242 -2.71 2.55 -23.39
N PRO A 243 -2.85 2.01 -24.60
CA PRO A 243 -3.48 2.72 -25.71
C PRO A 243 -5.01 2.86 -25.58
N PHE A 244 -5.68 2.04 -24.76
CA PHE A 244 -7.14 1.99 -24.69
C PHE A 244 -7.70 2.58 -23.38
N ASN A 245 -8.83 3.29 -23.48
CA ASN A 245 -9.49 3.96 -22.35
C ASN A 245 -9.92 3.01 -21.21
N TRP A 246 -10.38 1.81 -21.54
CA TRP A 246 -10.75 0.81 -20.52
C TRP A 246 -9.52 0.19 -19.84
N GLN A 247 -8.41 -0.02 -20.56
CA GLN A 247 -7.16 -0.53 -19.99
C GLN A 247 -6.56 0.47 -18.99
N LEU A 248 -6.64 1.75 -19.36
CA LEU A 248 -6.36 2.91 -18.55
C LEU A 248 -7.12 2.93 -17.21
N PHE A 249 -8.42 2.67 -17.27
CA PHE A 249 -9.26 2.55 -16.09
C PHE A 249 -8.78 1.44 -15.15
N LEU A 250 -8.51 0.24 -15.71
CA LEU A 250 -8.00 -0.90 -14.92
C LEU A 250 -6.63 -0.61 -14.31
N TRP A 251 -5.75 0.04 -15.06
CA TRP A 251 -4.43 0.47 -14.55
C TRP A 251 -4.55 1.44 -13.37
N ASN A 252 -5.37 2.48 -13.51
CA ASN A 252 -5.58 3.45 -12.44
C ASN A 252 -6.16 2.77 -11.21
N THR A 253 -7.14 1.89 -11.40
CA THR A 253 -7.74 1.09 -10.33
C THR A 253 -6.70 0.22 -9.63
N ALA A 254 -5.84 -0.46 -10.39
CA ALA A 254 -4.78 -1.29 -9.81
C ALA A 254 -3.76 -0.47 -9.00
N MET A 255 -3.38 0.72 -9.49
CA MET A 255 -2.51 1.63 -8.75
C MET A 255 -3.15 2.09 -7.44
N ARG A 256 -4.45 2.40 -7.44
CA ARG A 256 -5.20 2.77 -6.21
C ARG A 256 -5.32 1.61 -5.22
N LEU A 257 -5.56 0.41 -5.71
CA LEU A 257 -5.59 -0.79 -4.87
C LEU A 257 -4.22 -1.05 -4.23
N GLN A 258 -3.14 -0.90 -5.00
CA GLN A 258 -1.78 -1.06 -4.50
C GLN A 258 -1.40 0.02 -3.47
N GLU A 259 -1.81 1.26 -3.70
CA GLU A 259 -1.64 2.35 -2.73
C GLU A 259 -2.39 2.06 -1.42
N THR A 260 -3.63 1.60 -1.52
CA THR A 260 -4.46 1.19 -0.37
C THR A 260 -3.84 0.02 0.38
N LEU A 261 -3.27 -0.96 -0.33
CA LEU A 261 -2.57 -2.11 0.26
C LEU A 261 -1.39 -1.63 1.11
N LEU A 262 -0.57 -0.75 0.53
CA LEU A 262 0.64 -0.25 1.18
C LEU A 262 0.31 0.66 2.36
N ALA A 263 -0.75 1.47 2.27
CA ALA A 263 -1.26 2.23 3.42
C ALA A 263 -1.76 1.29 4.53
N GLY A 264 -2.51 0.24 4.16
CA GLY A 264 -2.91 -0.86 5.05
C GLY A 264 -1.73 -1.50 5.76
N LEU A 265 -0.70 -1.85 5.00
CA LEU A 265 0.52 -2.44 5.52
C LEU A 265 1.23 -1.52 6.53
N ILE A 266 1.40 -0.24 6.22
CA ILE A 266 1.96 0.75 7.16
C ILE A 266 1.12 0.82 8.44
N VAL A 267 -0.20 0.82 8.35
CA VAL A 267 -1.06 0.83 9.54
C VAL A 267 -0.86 -0.43 10.40
N THR A 268 -0.76 -1.60 9.76
CA THR A 268 -0.54 -2.87 10.49
C THR A 268 0.81 -2.89 11.20
N LEU A 269 1.88 -2.46 10.52
CA LEU A 269 3.24 -2.54 11.03
C LEU A 269 3.61 -1.38 11.97
N CYS A 270 3.12 -0.17 11.71
CA CYS A 270 3.51 1.04 12.44
C CYS A 270 2.49 1.44 13.50
N LEU A 271 1.19 1.30 13.22
CA LEU A 271 0.09 1.86 14.04
C LEU A 271 -0.72 0.79 14.78
N GLY A 272 -0.27 -0.47 14.80
CA GLY A 272 -0.91 -1.57 15.52
C GLY A 272 -2.18 -2.10 14.86
N GLY A 273 -2.35 -1.88 13.57
CA GLY A 273 -3.45 -2.45 12.80
C GLY A 273 -4.83 -2.07 13.36
N PRO A 274 -5.76 -3.04 13.49
CA PRO A 274 -7.15 -2.79 13.86
C PRO A 274 -7.34 -2.52 15.36
N HIS A 275 -6.34 -2.77 16.21
CA HIS A 275 -6.47 -2.66 17.65
C HIS A 275 -6.72 -1.21 18.10
N LEU A 276 -7.69 -1.05 19.02
CA LEU A 276 -8.00 0.22 19.65
C LEU A 276 -7.06 0.46 20.84
N PRO A 277 -6.73 1.73 21.14
CA PRO A 277 -6.04 2.11 22.38
C PRO A 277 -6.96 2.08 23.62
N ILE A 278 -8.17 1.53 23.49
CA ILE A 278 -9.23 1.48 24.49
C ILE A 278 -9.45 0.00 24.84
N PRO A 279 -9.80 -0.34 26.10
CA PRO A 279 -10.13 -1.72 26.49
C PRO A 279 -11.12 -2.38 25.53
N GLU A 280 -10.92 -3.68 25.31
CA GLU A 280 -11.67 -4.41 24.31
C GLU A 280 -13.18 -4.41 24.60
N PRO A 281 -14.00 -4.18 23.58
CA PRO A 281 -15.42 -4.24 23.74
C PRO A 281 -15.85 -5.67 24.09
N THR A 282 -16.65 -5.80 25.15
CA THR A 282 -17.13 -7.08 25.68
C THR A 282 -18.16 -7.78 24.77
N ASN A 283 -18.65 -7.11 23.73
CA ASN A 283 -19.60 -7.67 22.76
C ASN A 283 -18.93 -7.95 21.41
N ASP A 284 -18.99 -9.20 20.95
CA ASP A 284 -18.36 -9.69 19.71
C ASP A 284 -18.75 -8.86 18.47
N TYR A 285 -20.02 -8.48 18.35
CA TYR A 285 -20.50 -7.67 17.22
C TYR A 285 -19.94 -6.24 17.24
N PHE A 286 -19.82 -5.65 18.43
CA PHE A 286 -19.26 -4.31 18.57
C PHE A 286 -17.74 -4.34 18.34
N ALA A 287 -17.07 -5.43 18.74
CA ALA A 287 -15.66 -5.67 18.46
C ALA A 287 -15.38 -5.66 16.95
N LEU A 288 -16.18 -6.40 16.17
CA LEU A 288 -16.02 -6.48 14.72
C LEU A 288 -16.14 -5.10 14.04
N ILE A 289 -17.13 -4.29 14.44
CA ILE A 289 -17.32 -2.93 13.89
C ILE A 289 -16.20 -1.99 14.36
N ALA A 290 -15.80 -2.08 15.62
CA ALA A 290 -14.76 -1.23 16.19
C ALA A 290 -13.39 -1.51 15.57
N TYR A 291 -13.00 -2.78 15.42
CA TYR A 291 -11.72 -3.17 14.82
C TYR A 291 -11.64 -2.77 13.35
N SER A 292 -12.67 -3.09 12.56
CA SER A 292 -12.72 -2.72 11.15
C SER A 292 -12.80 -1.21 10.95
N GLY A 293 -13.63 -0.51 11.71
CA GLY A 293 -13.76 0.94 11.67
C GLY A 293 -12.45 1.64 12.02
N ASN A 294 -11.76 1.20 13.08
CA ASN A 294 -10.48 1.76 13.48
C ASN A 294 -9.39 1.50 12.43
N PHE A 295 -9.36 0.31 11.83
CA PHE A 295 -8.46 0.00 10.72
C PHE A 295 -8.70 0.96 9.54
N VAL A 296 -9.96 1.15 9.13
CA VAL A 296 -10.34 2.07 8.05
C VAL A 296 -9.95 3.51 8.38
N VAL A 297 -10.20 3.98 9.60
CA VAL A 297 -9.84 5.34 10.01
C VAL A 297 -8.33 5.56 9.98
N LYS A 298 -7.53 4.62 10.54
CA LYS A 298 -6.06 4.72 10.52
C LYS A 298 -5.50 4.66 9.11
N THR A 299 -6.03 3.78 8.26
CA THR A 299 -5.60 3.67 6.85
C THR A 299 -5.94 4.91 6.06
N MET A 300 -7.13 5.46 6.27
CA MET A 300 -7.53 6.74 5.70
C MET A 300 -6.63 7.88 6.18
N LEU A 301 -6.23 7.91 7.45
CA LEU A 301 -5.30 8.91 7.98
C LEU A 301 -3.95 8.82 7.28
N VAL A 302 -3.37 7.62 7.15
CA VAL A 302 -2.10 7.42 6.44
C VAL A 302 -2.21 7.83 4.96
N ASP A 303 -3.31 7.47 4.30
CA ASP A 303 -3.57 7.85 2.90
C ASP A 303 -3.71 9.37 2.72
N VAL A 304 -4.40 10.05 3.64
CA VAL A 304 -4.47 11.52 3.68
C VAL A 304 -3.09 12.14 3.87
N LEU A 305 -2.26 11.62 4.78
CA LEU A 305 -0.89 12.09 4.98
C LEU A 305 -0.04 11.93 3.72
N ILE A 306 -0.18 10.81 3.03
CA ILE A 306 0.48 10.56 1.75
C ILE A 306 0.08 11.61 0.72
N THR A 307 -1.22 11.89 0.59
CA THR A 307 -1.75 12.91 -0.31
C THR A 307 -1.27 14.32 0.05
N LEU A 308 -1.21 14.66 1.33
CA LEU A 308 -0.66 15.93 1.81
C LEU A 308 0.82 16.08 1.43
N LEU A 309 1.62 15.04 1.65
CA LEU A 309 3.05 15.06 1.28
C LEU A 309 3.24 15.23 -0.22
N ARG A 310 2.40 14.59 -1.05
CA ARG A 310 2.43 14.79 -2.51
C ARG A 310 2.04 16.21 -2.90
N ALA A 311 1.08 16.82 -2.21
CA ALA A 311 0.63 18.17 -2.52
C ALA A 311 1.70 19.23 -2.17
N ILE A 312 2.44 19.02 -1.08
CA ILE A 312 3.49 19.94 -0.62
C ILE A 312 4.77 19.82 -1.47
N ARG A 313 5.06 18.62 -1.99
CA ARG A 313 6.34 18.36 -2.65
C ARG A 313 6.39 18.99 -4.05
N PRO A 314 7.47 19.71 -4.40
CA PRO A 314 7.69 20.14 -5.77
C PRO A 314 8.00 18.93 -6.67
N ARG A 315 7.62 19.01 -7.95
CA ARG A 315 7.93 17.97 -8.93
C ARG A 315 9.45 17.85 -9.11
N MET A 316 9.98 16.65 -8.85
CA MET A 316 11.41 16.36 -9.01
C MET A 316 11.71 15.78 -10.39
N ARG A 317 12.84 16.18 -10.97
CA ARG A 317 13.37 15.56 -12.20
C ARG A 317 13.90 14.16 -11.88
N PHE A 318 13.84 13.23 -12.84
CA PHE A 318 14.33 11.85 -12.69
C PHE A 318 15.73 11.76 -12.06
N ASP A 319 16.69 12.55 -12.55
CA ASP A 319 18.07 12.55 -12.04
C ASP A 319 18.15 12.99 -10.56
N GLN A 320 17.29 13.91 -10.15
CA GLN A 320 17.17 14.38 -8.77
C GLN A 320 16.48 13.34 -7.90
N THR A 321 15.42 12.69 -8.39
CA THR A 321 14.75 11.60 -7.69
C THR A 321 15.69 10.45 -7.41
N LEU A 322 16.48 10.03 -8.41
CA LEU A 322 17.43 8.93 -8.25
C LEU A 322 18.54 9.28 -7.25
N ASN A 323 19.11 10.49 -7.33
CA ASN A 323 20.07 10.97 -6.35
C ASN A 323 19.47 11.07 -4.94
N TYR A 324 18.24 11.56 -4.82
CA TYR A 324 17.57 11.70 -3.53
C TYR A 324 17.32 10.34 -2.87
N VAL A 325 16.82 9.37 -3.62
CA VAL A 325 16.56 8.03 -3.09
C VAL A 325 17.85 7.38 -2.63
N LEU A 326 18.87 7.34 -3.50
CA LEU A 326 20.11 6.62 -3.20
C LEU A 326 20.98 7.32 -2.17
N LYS A 327 21.09 8.65 -2.19
CA LYS A 327 22.01 9.40 -1.32
C LYS A 327 21.37 9.88 -0.02
N ILE A 328 20.04 9.98 0.05
CA ILE A 328 19.35 10.53 1.22
C ILE A 328 18.40 9.49 1.82
N SER A 329 17.41 9.02 1.05
CA SER A 329 16.34 8.17 1.60
C SER A 329 16.86 6.81 2.06
N THR A 330 17.65 6.13 1.23
CA THR A 330 18.22 4.81 1.54
C THR A 330 19.16 4.84 2.75
N PRO A 331 20.19 5.71 2.84
CA PRO A 331 21.05 5.74 4.02
C PRO A 331 20.28 6.14 5.28
N PHE A 332 19.31 7.04 5.19
CA PHE A 332 18.48 7.39 6.35
C PHE A 332 17.61 6.21 6.83
N SER A 333 17.08 5.41 5.90
CA SER A 333 16.39 4.15 6.23
C SER A 333 17.33 3.12 6.87
N LEU A 334 18.57 2.99 6.40
CA LEU A 334 19.59 2.12 7.00
C LEU A 334 19.97 2.56 8.41
N VAL A 335 20.17 3.86 8.63
CA VAL A 335 20.44 4.41 9.96
C VAL A 335 19.28 4.10 10.90
N SER A 336 18.03 4.26 10.45
CA SER A 336 16.86 3.93 11.27
C SER A 336 16.84 2.44 11.65
N LEU A 337 17.15 1.55 10.70
CA LEU A 337 17.23 0.11 10.93
C LEU A 337 18.35 -0.24 11.91
N MET A 338 19.54 0.33 11.73
CA MET A 338 20.69 0.11 12.62
C MET A 338 20.38 0.55 14.06
N LEU A 339 19.77 1.73 14.22
CA LEU A 339 19.40 2.23 15.55
C LEU A 339 18.34 1.34 16.22
N ILE A 340 17.36 0.85 15.46
CA ILE A 340 16.36 -0.11 15.97
C ILE A 340 17.04 -1.43 16.37
N GLY A 341 17.92 -1.97 15.54
CA GLY A 341 18.67 -3.19 15.85
C GLY A 341 19.54 -3.05 17.10
N LEU A 342 20.21 -1.90 17.24
CA LEU A 342 21.01 -1.58 18.43
C LEU A 342 20.13 -1.45 19.68
N TYR A 343 18.99 -0.77 19.57
CA TYR A 343 18.02 -0.66 20.66
C TYR A 343 17.55 -2.04 21.14
N VAL A 344 17.16 -2.92 20.22
CA VAL A 344 16.73 -4.30 20.53
C VAL A 344 17.85 -5.12 21.16
N SER A 345 19.10 -4.88 20.77
CA SER A 345 20.26 -5.56 21.34
C SER A 345 20.55 -5.12 22.78
N ILE A 346 20.39 -3.83 23.10
CA ILE A 346 20.65 -3.30 24.45
C ILE A 346 19.47 -3.59 25.39
N TRP A 347 18.26 -3.39 24.88
CA TRP A 347 17.00 -3.57 25.60
C TRP A 347 16.20 -4.65 24.91
N PRO A 348 16.50 -5.94 25.12
CA PRO A 348 15.67 -7.01 24.60
C PRO A 348 14.27 -6.82 25.17
N LEU A 349 13.34 -6.42 24.31
CA LEU A 349 11.91 -6.47 24.58
C LEU A 349 11.59 -7.96 24.77
N ALA A 350 11.62 -8.39 26.04
CA ALA A 350 11.24 -9.72 26.48
C ALA A 350 9.73 -9.92 26.32
#